data_AF-A0A9P9FGM4-F1
#
_entry.id   AF-A0A9P9FGM4-F1
#
_cell.length_a   1.000
_cell.length_b   1.000
_cell.length_c   1.000
_cell.angle_alpha   90.00
_cell.angle_beta   90.00
_cell.angle_gamma   90.00
#
_symmetry.space_group_name_H-M   'P 1'
#
loop_
_entity.id
_entity.type
_entity.pdbx_description
1 polymer ?
#
loop_
_entity_poly.entity_id
_entity_poly.type
_entity_poly.pdbx_seq_one_letter_code
_entity_poly.pdbx_strand_id
1 'polypeptide(L)'
;MAQHNMFRVCASKPRILILTDITNEPDDSQSLVRYLLYSNEFDTRGLVACTSTHMKSRVAPQEIEDIVNAYGEVVGNLNAHVHPDNQYPDAQSLRGMIRSGPPVYGKIALEVDTPLSGGSELLINRVDESEEPLWVLCWGGTNTLAQAVAHVDKTRAKPESAHFRSKLRVYAISDQDDTGAWLRIVYPDIFYICSIHGWCQYPCATWFGLSGPTDPGGPDPSQFTREWLREHIQIGALGKKYPDFKFLVEGDTPTFLYLIQNGLGSPEHPHWGSWGGRYTYSDPSMPGRHFADAVDTVVGLDGQKHSSNFVTIWRWRRAIQNDFAARMQWTLTDKTDTVNHAPVVFVNDSTGGPEPLVLHIEAGEKILLDASRSYDPDGDAISFHWFQYREVTGVSGLLTEMIPNIDIKHLKSENPGSKIELQMPPPEDCGIEFLSGEPMEKGQEYHFVLEVRDNGTPSLTTYKRVVIQTTNLKLRGGRSTVAQTSAEWLLLRI
;
A
#
# COMPACT_ATOMS: atom_id res chain seq x y z
N MET A 1 2.14 -8.52 30.53
CA MET A 1 2.51 -9.48 29.47
C MET A 1 1.34 -9.57 28.53
N ALA A 2 1.51 -9.13 27.28
CA ALA A 2 0.53 -9.36 26.23
C ALA A 2 0.31 -10.86 26.07
N GLN A 3 -0.94 -11.32 26.09
CA GLN A 3 -1.24 -12.70 25.71
C GLN A 3 -1.18 -12.77 24.17
N HIS A 4 -0.52 -13.78 23.60
CA HIS A 4 -0.31 -13.85 22.14
C HIS A 4 -1.62 -13.79 21.34
N ASN A 5 -2.74 -14.20 21.94
CA ASN A 5 -4.07 -14.15 21.34
C ASN A 5 -4.70 -12.75 21.30
N MET A 6 -4.02 -11.73 21.85
CA MET A 6 -4.47 -10.34 21.82
C MET A 6 -3.89 -9.55 20.65
N PHE A 7 -2.87 -10.08 19.96
CA PHE A 7 -2.27 -9.44 18.80
C PHE A 7 -3.19 -9.49 17.58
N ARG A 8 -3.04 -8.50 16.69
CA ARG A 8 -3.83 -8.42 15.45
C ARG A 8 -3.61 -9.65 14.57
N VAL A 9 -4.70 -10.12 13.96
CA VAL A 9 -4.70 -11.19 12.96
C VAL A 9 -5.05 -10.62 11.59
N CYS A 10 -4.32 -11.05 10.56
CA CYS A 10 -4.67 -10.81 9.17
C CYS A 10 -5.31 -12.09 8.61
N ALA A 11 -6.63 -12.10 8.43
CA ALA A 11 -7.36 -13.30 8.03
C ALA A 11 -7.02 -13.75 6.59
N SER A 12 -6.77 -12.78 5.71
CA SER A 12 -6.28 -13.00 4.35
C SER A 12 -4.86 -12.47 4.22
N LYS A 13 -4.02 -13.14 3.43
CA LYS A 13 -2.66 -12.67 3.12
C LYS A 13 -2.52 -12.49 1.61
N PRO A 14 -2.20 -11.28 1.11
CA PRO A 14 -1.92 -11.08 -0.31
C PRO A 14 -0.79 -12.00 -0.77
N ARG A 15 -0.99 -12.66 -1.91
CA ARG A 15 0.03 -13.51 -2.53
C ARG A 15 1.04 -12.61 -3.24
N ILE A 16 2.32 -12.74 -2.92
CA ILE A 16 3.37 -11.82 -3.40
C ILE A 16 4.52 -12.55 -4.08
N LEU A 17 4.92 -12.09 -5.25
CA LEU A 17 6.17 -12.45 -5.91
C LEU A 17 6.97 -11.17 -6.17
N ILE A 18 8.25 -11.16 -5.76
CA ILE A 18 9.13 -9.99 -5.91
C ILE A 18 10.09 -10.23 -7.08
N LEU A 19 10.22 -9.24 -7.96
CA LEU A 19 11.25 -9.12 -8.98
C LEU A 19 12.21 -8.00 -8.56
N THR A 20 13.46 -8.34 -8.29
CA THR A 20 14.46 -7.40 -7.75
C THR A 20 15.77 -7.49 -8.51
N ASP A 21 16.32 -6.34 -8.92
CA ASP A 21 17.67 -6.25 -9.46
C ASP A 21 18.70 -6.02 -8.34
N ILE A 22 18.48 -6.71 -7.22
CA ILE A 22 19.32 -6.72 -6.02
C ILE A 22 20.81 -6.71 -6.36
N THR A 23 21.58 -5.92 -5.61
CA THR A 23 23.00 -5.58 -5.83
C THR A 23 23.27 -4.56 -6.93
N ASN A 24 22.25 -4.06 -7.64
CA ASN A 24 22.38 -2.83 -8.43
C ASN A 24 22.69 -1.63 -7.51
N GLU A 25 21.80 -1.39 -6.55
CA GLU A 25 21.93 -0.39 -5.50
C GLU A 25 21.68 -1.03 -4.12
N PRO A 26 22.04 -0.35 -3.01
CA PRO A 26 21.86 -0.91 -1.67
C PRO A 26 20.38 -1.06 -1.24
N ASP A 27 19.47 -0.32 -1.87
CA ASP A 27 18.08 -0.16 -1.47
C ASP A 27 17.21 -1.41 -1.70
N ASP A 28 17.50 -2.25 -2.71
CA ASP A 28 16.86 -3.56 -2.83
C ASP A 28 17.14 -4.44 -1.59
N SER A 29 18.39 -4.46 -1.10
CA SER A 29 18.76 -5.22 0.11
C SER A 29 18.11 -4.61 1.36
N GLN A 30 18.02 -3.29 1.44
CA GLN A 30 17.28 -2.59 2.51
C GLN A 30 15.79 -2.98 2.50
N SER A 31 15.17 -2.93 1.33
CA SER A 31 13.76 -3.24 1.11
C SER A 31 13.46 -4.71 1.39
N LEU A 32 14.37 -5.64 1.04
CA LEU A 32 14.20 -7.06 1.36
C LEU A 32 14.29 -7.33 2.87
N VAL A 33 15.26 -6.72 3.57
CA VAL A 33 15.36 -6.81 5.03
C VAL A 33 14.05 -6.38 5.68
N ARG A 34 13.49 -5.23 5.24
CA ARG A 34 12.23 -4.75 5.77
C ARG A 34 11.05 -5.62 5.38
N TYR A 35 10.94 -6.05 4.13
CA TYR A 35 9.87 -6.95 3.66
C TYR A 35 9.73 -8.19 4.55
N LEU A 36 10.87 -8.79 4.94
CA LEU A 36 10.88 -9.98 5.79
C LEU A 36 10.29 -9.73 7.18
N LEU A 37 10.37 -8.50 7.71
CA LEU A 37 9.72 -8.11 8.96
C LEU A 37 8.19 -7.99 8.85
N TYR A 38 7.64 -7.96 7.65
CA TYR A 38 6.19 -7.95 7.38
C TYR A 38 5.70 -9.24 6.72
N SER A 39 6.58 -10.21 6.49
CA SER A 39 6.24 -11.46 5.79
C SER A 39 5.19 -12.31 6.51
N ASN A 40 4.90 -12.03 7.79
CA ASN A 40 3.76 -12.61 8.47
C ASN A 40 2.41 -12.12 7.93
N GLU A 41 2.33 -10.94 7.31
CA GLU A 41 1.11 -10.38 6.72
C GLU A 41 0.94 -10.76 5.25
N PHE A 42 1.92 -11.48 4.68
CA PHE A 42 1.99 -11.83 3.27
C PHE A 42 2.06 -13.33 3.05
N ASP A 43 1.64 -13.75 1.87
CA ASP A 43 1.82 -15.10 1.39
C ASP A 43 2.87 -15.06 0.27
N THR A 44 4.15 -15.12 0.64
CA THR A 44 5.25 -15.02 -0.31
C THR A 44 5.27 -16.25 -1.23
N ARG A 45 5.22 -16.02 -2.53
CA ARG A 45 5.18 -17.04 -3.60
C ARG A 45 6.44 -17.08 -4.46
N GLY A 46 7.31 -16.06 -4.36
CA GLY A 46 8.59 -16.03 -5.06
C GLY A 46 9.46 -14.84 -4.72
N LEU A 47 10.78 -15.07 -4.71
CA LEU A 47 11.81 -14.04 -4.61
C LEU A 47 12.73 -14.22 -5.82
N VAL A 48 12.64 -13.34 -6.81
CA VAL A 48 13.29 -13.53 -8.10
C VAL A 48 14.29 -12.41 -8.37
N ALA A 49 15.56 -12.77 -8.48
CA ALA A 49 16.59 -11.84 -8.95
C ALA A 49 16.43 -11.59 -10.46
N CYS A 50 16.27 -10.34 -10.87
CA CYS A 50 16.10 -9.93 -12.26
C CYS A 50 17.14 -8.87 -12.68
N THR A 51 17.02 -8.38 -13.91
CA THR A 51 17.83 -7.28 -14.45
C THR A 51 17.01 -5.99 -14.49
N SER A 52 17.67 -4.87 -14.74
CA SER A 52 17.07 -3.56 -15.00
C SER A 52 17.93 -2.76 -15.98
N THR A 53 17.57 -1.51 -16.26
CA THR A 53 18.43 -0.57 -16.99
C THR A 53 19.76 -0.30 -16.28
N HIS A 54 19.82 -0.47 -14.96
CA HIS A 54 21.00 -0.18 -14.14
C HIS A 54 21.85 -1.44 -13.91
N MET A 55 21.24 -2.63 -13.95
CA MET A 55 21.92 -3.93 -13.99
C MET A 55 21.42 -4.80 -15.16
N LYS A 56 21.98 -4.59 -16.36
CA LYS A 56 21.42 -5.09 -17.63
C LYS A 56 21.63 -6.57 -17.95
N SER A 57 22.60 -7.24 -17.35
CA SER A 57 23.07 -8.55 -17.83
C SER A 57 23.49 -9.53 -16.72
N ARG A 58 23.18 -9.21 -15.47
CA ARG A 58 23.53 -10.03 -14.30
C ARG A 58 22.33 -10.10 -13.36
N VAL A 59 22.23 -11.21 -12.65
CA VAL A 59 21.28 -11.46 -11.56
C VAL A 59 22.07 -11.93 -10.33
N ALA A 60 21.55 -11.69 -9.13
CA ALA A 60 22.24 -12.00 -7.87
C ALA A 60 21.34 -12.72 -6.83
N PRO A 61 20.78 -13.90 -7.13
CA PRO A 61 19.93 -14.65 -6.19
C PRO A 61 20.63 -15.00 -4.87
N GLN A 62 21.95 -15.12 -4.88
CA GLN A 62 22.76 -15.39 -3.68
C GLN A 62 22.67 -14.27 -2.63
N GLU A 63 22.44 -13.02 -3.05
CA GLU A 63 22.24 -11.90 -2.11
C GLU A 63 20.90 -12.05 -1.38
N ILE A 64 19.85 -12.46 -2.10
CA ILE A 64 18.56 -12.81 -1.51
C ILE A 64 18.73 -13.95 -0.50
N GLU A 65 19.47 -14.99 -0.88
CA GLU A 65 19.72 -16.14 0.00
C GLU A 65 20.47 -15.74 1.28
N ASP A 66 21.48 -14.88 1.17
CA ASP A 66 22.25 -14.39 2.33
C ASP A 66 21.38 -13.57 3.30
N ILE A 67 20.48 -12.72 2.80
CA ILE A 67 19.52 -11.98 3.63
C ILE A 67 18.50 -12.92 4.28
N VAL A 68 17.96 -13.89 3.52
CA VAL A 68 17.01 -14.87 4.07
C VAL A 68 17.66 -15.79 5.12
N ASN A 69 18.95 -16.09 4.99
CA ASN A 69 19.69 -16.84 6.01
C ASN A 69 19.77 -16.05 7.32
N ALA A 70 20.09 -14.76 7.28
CA ALA A 70 20.10 -13.90 8.47
C ALA A 70 18.70 -13.76 9.09
N TYR A 71 17.65 -13.73 8.27
CA TYR A 71 16.27 -13.80 8.75
C TYR A 71 15.96 -15.10 9.50
N GLY A 72 16.48 -16.23 9.02
CA GLY A 72 16.34 -17.53 9.68
C GLY A 72 16.88 -17.56 11.12
N GLU A 73 17.83 -16.68 11.45
CA GLU A 73 18.35 -16.54 12.82
C GLU A 73 17.38 -15.81 13.76
N VAL A 74 16.44 -15.02 13.23
CA VAL A 74 15.57 -14.13 14.02
C VAL A 74 14.08 -14.47 13.93
N VAL A 75 13.66 -15.34 13.00
CA VAL A 75 12.23 -15.69 12.80
C VAL A 75 11.57 -16.27 14.05
N GLY A 76 12.32 -17.00 14.88
CA GLY A 76 11.82 -17.51 16.16
C GLY A 76 11.42 -16.39 17.13
N ASN A 77 12.23 -15.34 17.21
CA ASN A 77 11.94 -14.14 18.01
C ASN A 77 10.71 -13.41 17.44
N LEU A 78 10.70 -13.14 16.13
CA LEU A 78 9.57 -12.50 15.45
C LEU A 78 8.24 -13.22 15.69
N ASN A 79 8.24 -14.55 15.70
CA ASN A 79 7.05 -15.37 15.93
C ASN A 79 6.51 -15.30 17.38
N ALA A 80 7.33 -14.89 18.34
CA ALA A 80 6.87 -14.59 19.71
C ALA A 80 6.03 -13.30 19.78
N HIS A 81 6.23 -12.38 18.84
CA HIS A 81 5.62 -11.05 18.82
C HIS A 81 4.35 -10.94 17.96
N VAL A 82 3.82 -12.06 17.47
CA VAL A 82 2.62 -12.08 16.62
C VAL A 82 1.65 -13.17 17.05
N HIS A 83 0.41 -13.02 16.58
CA HIS A 83 -0.63 -14.00 16.85
C HIS A 83 -0.25 -15.40 16.33
N PRO A 84 -0.60 -16.51 17.01
CA PRO A 84 -0.30 -17.87 16.56
C PRO A 84 -0.89 -18.23 15.18
N ASP A 85 -2.02 -17.62 14.82
CA ASP A 85 -2.65 -17.79 13.50
C ASP A 85 -2.07 -16.86 12.42
N ASN A 86 -1.11 -16.00 12.77
CA ASN A 86 -0.51 -15.03 11.86
C ASN A 86 1.03 -15.04 11.94
N GLN A 87 1.61 -16.24 11.98
CA GLN A 87 3.05 -16.46 12.09
C GLN A 87 3.79 -16.10 10.80
N TYR A 88 5.06 -15.77 10.97
CA TYR A 88 6.05 -15.56 9.92
C TYR A 88 6.41 -16.89 9.20
N PRO A 89 6.66 -16.86 7.88
CA PRO A 89 7.12 -18.03 7.14
C PRO A 89 8.53 -18.45 7.58
N ASP A 90 8.81 -19.75 7.60
CA ASP A 90 10.15 -20.21 7.92
C ASP A 90 11.15 -19.89 6.78
N ALA A 91 12.42 -19.68 7.13
CA ALA A 91 13.45 -19.33 6.15
C ALA A 91 13.71 -20.42 5.10
N GLN A 92 13.43 -21.70 5.38
CA GLN A 92 13.61 -22.77 4.41
C GLN A 92 12.56 -22.68 3.29
N SER A 93 11.31 -22.38 3.64
CA SER A 93 10.23 -22.14 2.67
C SER A 93 10.59 -20.99 1.72
N LEU A 94 11.06 -19.86 2.26
CA LEU A 94 11.48 -18.70 1.48
C LEU A 94 12.65 -19.02 0.54
N ARG A 95 13.70 -19.69 1.05
CA ARG A 95 14.85 -20.12 0.23
C ARG A 95 14.44 -21.04 -0.91
N GLY A 96 13.49 -21.95 -0.68
CA GLY A 96 12.98 -22.86 -1.69
C GLY A 96 12.35 -22.16 -2.91
N MET A 97 11.95 -20.90 -2.75
CA MET A 97 11.30 -20.08 -3.79
C MET A 97 12.24 -19.07 -4.46
N ILE A 98 13.52 -19.01 -4.08
CA ILE A 98 14.49 -18.11 -4.72
C ILE A 98 14.80 -18.60 -6.13
N ARG A 99 14.64 -17.74 -7.13
CA ARG A 99 14.96 -18.03 -8.54
C ARG A 99 15.64 -16.86 -9.22
N SER A 100 16.12 -17.11 -10.43
CA SER A 100 16.62 -16.07 -11.33
C SER A 100 15.68 -15.86 -12.50
N GLY A 101 15.43 -14.61 -12.83
CA GLY A 101 14.89 -14.18 -14.11
C GLY A 101 15.91 -14.35 -15.26
N PRO A 102 15.56 -13.90 -16.47
CA PRO A 102 16.47 -13.93 -17.60
C PRO A 102 17.60 -12.90 -17.37
N PRO A 103 18.89 -13.29 -17.49
CA PRO A 103 20.04 -12.40 -17.22
C PRO A 103 20.34 -11.49 -18.43
N VAL A 104 19.30 -10.90 -19.01
CA VAL A 104 19.37 -10.03 -20.19
C VAL A 104 18.39 -8.87 -20.05
N TYR A 105 18.77 -7.71 -20.59
CA TYR A 105 17.97 -6.50 -20.46
C TYR A 105 16.64 -6.60 -21.21
N GLY A 106 15.54 -6.36 -20.48
CA GLY A 106 14.25 -6.05 -21.05
C GLY A 106 13.79 -7.05 -22.11
N LYS A 107 13.38 -6.54 -23.28
CA LYS A 107 12.78 -7.33 -24.37
C LYS A 107 13.70 -8.38 -25.01
N ILE A 108 15.01 -8.36 -24.75
CA ILE A 108 15.90 -9.46 -25.15
C ILE A 108 15.41 -10.79 -24.53
N ALA A 109 14.77 -10.71 -23.35
CA ALA A 109 14.13 -11.86 -22.70
C ALA A 109 13.00 -12.51 -23.52
N LEU A 110 12.44 -11.80 -24.50
CA LEU A 110 11.30 -12.23 -25.32
C LEU A 110 11.74 -12.80 -26.68
N GLU A 111 13.04 -12.77 -27.00
CA GLU A 111 13.56 -13.33 -28.24
C GLU A 111 13.37 -14.85 -28.29
N VAL A 112 13.20 -15.40 -29.50
CA VAL A 112 12.88 -16.82 -29.71
C VAL A 112 13.94 -17.75 -29.12
N ASP A 113 15.20 -17.33 -29.16
CA ASP A 113 16.33 -18.13 -28.69
C ASP A 113 16.61 -17.95 -27.19
N THR A 114 15.89 -17.05 -26.50
CA THR A 114 16.02 -16.88 -25.05
C THR A 114 15.16 -17.92 -24.33
N PRO A 115 15.75 -18.87 -23.57
CA PRO A 115 14.97 -19.87 -22.85
C PRO A 115 14.12 -19.24 -21.75
N LEU A 116 13.00 -19.90 -21.43
CA LEU A 116 12.16 -19.52 -20.29
C LEU A 116 13.00 -19.64 -19.01
N SER A 117 13.15 -18.53 -18.29
CA SER A 117 13.91 -18.49 -17.03
C SER A 117 13.16 -19.20 -15.91
N GLY A 118 13.89 -19.73 -14.93
CA GLY A 118 13.28 -20.37 -13.75
C GLY A 118 12.39 -19.42 -12.94
N GLY A 119 12.68 -18.12 -12.95
CA GLY A 119 11.81 -17.10 -12.37
C GLY A 119 10.49 -16.91 -13.12
N SER A 120 10.53 -16.97 -14.45
CA SER A 120 9.30 -16.87 -15.28
C SER A 120 8.45 -18.13 -15.17
N GLU A 121 9.07 -19.31 -15.16
CA GLU A 121 8.38 -20.58 -14.90
C GLU A 121 7.74 -20.60 -13.50
N LEU A 122 8.47 -20.15 -12.47
CA LEU A 122 7.92 -20.00 -11.13
C LEU A 122 6.70 -19.09 -11.15
N LEU A 123 6.79 -17.91 -11.77
CA LEU A 123 5.67 -16.96 -11.85
C LEU A 123 4.45 -17.60 -12.51
N ILE A 124 4.62 -18.27 -13.65
CA ILE A 124 3.51 -18.96 -14.34
C ILE A 124 2.84 -19.96 -13.40
N ASN A 125 3.63 -20.82 -12.76
CA ASN A 125 3.12 -21.83 -11.84
C ASN A 125 2.37 -21.20 -10.65
N ARG A 126 2.87 -20.07 -10.12
CA ARG A 126 2.21 -19.35 -9.02
C ARG A 126 0.93 -18.64 -9.44
N VAL A 127 0.79 -18.22 -10.69
CA VAL A 127 -0.50 -17.70 -11.16
C VAL A 127 -1.50 -18.84 -11.37
N ASP A 128 -1.04 -20.00 -11.87
CA ASP A 128 -1.91 -21.14 -12.15
C ASP A 128 -2.38 -21.89 -10.91
N GLU A 129 -1.62 -21.87 -9.81
CA GLU A 129 -1.95 -22.65 -8.60
C GLU A 129 -3.17 -22.14 -7.82
N SER A 130 -3.69 -20.95 -8.13
CA SER A 130 -4.84 -20.35 -7.42
C SER A 130 -5.63 -19.38 -8.30
N GLU A 131 -6.88 -19.17 -7.93
CA GLU A 131 -7.75 -18.13 -8.48
C GLU A 131 -7.55 -16.77 -7.80
N GLU A 132 -6.94 -16.79 -6.62
CA GLU A 132 -6.60 -15.57 -5.89
C GLU A 132 -5.53 -14.75 -6.61
N PRO A 133 -5.62 -13.41 -6.54
CA PRO A 133 -4.63 -12.50 -7.11
C PRO A 133 -3.19 -12.84 -6.75
N LEU A 134 -2.26 -12.71 -7.71
CA LEU A 134 -0.83 -12.67 -7.44
C LEU A 134 -0.30 -11.25 -7.67
N TRP A 135 0.22 -10.64 -6.61
CA TRP A 135 0.95 -9.39 -6.66
C TRP A 135 2.38 -9.63 -7.12
N VAL A 136 2.79 -8.95 -8.19
CA VAL A 136 4.15 -8.95 -8.72
C VAL A 136 4.75 -7.58 -8.45
N LEU A 137 5.64 -7.53 -7.45
CA LEU A 137 6.31 -6.31 -7.03
C LEU A 137 7.61 -6.18 -7.81
N CYS A 138 7.72 -5.15 -8.65
CA CYS A 138 8.84 -4.97 -9.56
C CYS A 138 9.72 -3.83 -9.04
N TRP A 139 10.78 -4.21 -8.34
CA TRP A 139 11.79 -3.32 -7.78
C TRP A 139 12.78 -2.93 -8.89
N GLY A 140 13.18 -3.90 -9.72
CA GLY A 140 14.00 -3.67 -10.91
C GLY A 140 13.21 -3.60 -12.22
N GLY A 141 13.71 -4.30 -13.24
CA GLY A 141 13.00 -4.48 -14.51
C GLY A 141 11.84 -5.46 -14.43
N THR A 142 11.02 -5.50 -15.48
CA THR A 142 9.84 -6.37 -15.58
C THR A 142 10.03 -7.52 -16.58
N ASN A 143 11.25 -7.73 -17.07
CA ASN A 143 11.55 -8.72 -18.11
C ASN A 143 11.09 -10.15 -17.77
N THR A 144 11.14 -10.53 -16.49
CA THR A 144 10.68 -11.84 -16.01
C THR A 144 9.16 -11.96 -16.11
N LEU A 145 8.43 -10.93 -15.70
CA LEU A 145 6.97 -10.86 -15.86
C LEU A 145 6.59 -10.86 -17.35
N ALA A 146 7.28 -10.06 -18.16
CA ALA A 146 7.05 -9.98 -19.59
C ALA A 146 7.30 -11.32 -20.29
N GLN A 147 8.39 -12.02 -19.95
CA GLN A 147 8.70 -13.34 -20.51
C GLN A 147 7.63 -14.37 -20.13
N ALA A 148 7.16 -14.36 -18.88
CA ALA A 148 6.08 -15.24 -18.44
C ALA A 148 4.75 -14.97 -19.19
N VAL A 149 4.32 -13.71 -19.28
CA VAL A 149 3.09 -13.32 -19.98
C VAL A 149 3.17 -13.65 -21.47
N ALA A 150 4.28 -13.32 -22.14
CA ALA A 150 4.49 -13.62 -23.55
C ALA A 150 4.49 -15.13 -23.83
N HIS A 151 5.10 -15.92 -22.93
CA HIS A 151 5.11 -17.38 -23.05
C HIS A 151 3.70 -17.95 -22.96
N VAL A 152 2.91 -17.54 -21.95
CA VAL A 152 1.51 -17.97 -21.78
C VAL A 152 0.66 -17.58 -22.99
N ASP A 153 0.80 -16.34 -23.45
CA ASP A 153 0.03 -15.84 -24.59
C ASP A 153 0.34 -16.56 -25.92
N LYS A 154 1.58 -17.00 -26.09
CA LYS A 154 2.02 -17.80 -27.25
C LYS A 154 1.58 -19.26 -27.18
N THR A 155 1.47 -19.82 -25.98
CA THR A 155 1.31 -21.28 -25.78
C THR A 155 -0.10 -21.72 -25.39
N ARG A 156 -0.95 -20.80 -24.91
CA ARG A 156 -2.31 -21.10 -24.46
C ARG A 156 -3.38 -20.49 -25.36
N ALA A 157 -4.62 -20.95 -25.23
CA ALA A 157 -5.72 -20.34 -25.95
C ALA A 157 -5.98 -18.91 -25.43
N LYS A 158 -6.50 -18.01 -26.29
CA LYS A 158 -6.75 -16.60 -25.93
C LYS A 158 -7.55 -16.41 -24.63
N PRO A 159 -8.64 -17.17 -24.37
CA PRO A 159 -9.38 -17.05 -23.11
C PRO A 159 -8.57 -17.47 -21.89
N GLU A 160 -7.72 -18.49 -22.01
CA GLU A 160 -6.84 -18.97 -20.92
C GLU A 160 -5.74 -17.95 -20.62
N SER A 161 -5.15 -17.34 -21.67
CA SER A 161 -4.18 -16.26 -21.54
C SER A 161 -4.79 -15.01 -20.88
N ALA A 162 -6.00 -14.62 -21.26
CA ALA A 162 -6.73 -13.52 -20.62
C ALA A 162 -7.06 -13.83 -19.15
N HIS A 163 -7.48 -15.06 -18.86
CA HIS A 163 -7.75 -15.49 -17.49
C HIS A 163 -6.48 -15.47 -16.63
N PHE A 164 -5.34 -15.95 -17.15
CA PHE A 164 -4.04 -15.83 -16.49
C PHE A 164 -3.72 -14.36 -16.14
N ARG A 165 -3.86 -13.45 -17.10
CA ARG A 165 -3.59 -12.01 -16.88
C ARG A 165 -4.54 -11.36 -15.89
N SER A 166 -5.82 -11.78 -15.86
CA SER A 166 -6.80 -11.27 -14.91
C SER A 166 -6.43 -11.54 -13.44
N LYS A 167 -5.54 -12.50 -13.21
CA LYS A 167 -5.02 -12.86 -11.89
C LYS A 167 -3.78 -12.04 -11.48
N LEU A 168 -3.15 -11.30 -12.38
CA LEU A 168 -1.95 -10.51 -12.11
C LEU A 168 -2.28 -9.10 -11.58
N ARG A 169 -1.62 -8.73 -10.48
CA ARG A 169 -1.57 -7.37 -9.93
C ARG A 169 -0.12 -6.93 -9.94
N VAL A 170 0.21 -5.86 -10.64
CA VAL A 170 1.60 -5.42 -10.78
C VAL A 170 1.77 -4.09 -10.07
N TYR A 171 2.84 -3.96 -9.31
CA TYR A 171 3.32 -2.67 -8.82
C TYR A 171 4.78 -2.55 -9.22
N ALA A 172 5.07 -1.65 -10.17
CA ALA A 172 6.41 -1.36 -10.64
C ALA A 172 6.91 0.01 -10.16
N ILE A 173 8.16 0.04 -9.68
CA ILE A 173 8.88 1.27 -9.36
C ILE A 173 9.39 1.88 -10.67
N SER A 174 8.59 2.77 -11.24
CA SER A 174 8.93 3.58 -12.43
C SER A 174 9.39 2.82 -13.68
N ASP A 175 8.99 1.55 -13.87
CA ASP A 175 9.34 0.67 -15.00
C ASP A 175 10.83 0.75 -15.41
N GLN A 176 11.70 -0.03 -14.78
CA GLN A 176 13.14 0.13 -14.99
C GLN A 176 13.72 -0.59 -16.24
N ASP A 177 12.89 -1.02 -17.18
CA ASP A 177 13.31 -1.56 -18.48
C ASP A 177 12.28 -1.30 -19.59
N ASP A 178 12.55 -1.75 -20.81
CA ASP A 178 11.67 -1.56 -21.96
C ASP A 178 10.49 -2.54 -22.03
N THR A 179 10.32 -3.40 -21.02
CA THR A 179 9.20 -4.35 -20.95
C THR A 179 8.01 -3.85 -20.14
N GLY A 180 8.19 -2.91 -19.19
CA GLY A 180 7.08 -2.38 -18.38
C GLY A 180 6.09 -1.58 -19.22
N ALA A 181 6.60 -0.64 -20.02
CA ALA A 181 5.78 0.08 -20.99
C ALA A 181 5.16 -0.85 -22.05
N TRP A 182 5.89 -1.88 -22.48
CA TRP A 182 5.39 -2.87 -23.43
C TRP A 182 4.23 -3.69 -22.85
N LEU A 183 4.34 -4.18 -21.62
CA LEU A 183 3.28 -4.91 -20.91
C LEU A 183 2.01 -4.07 -20.86
N ARG A 184 2.13 -2.80 -20.47
CA ARG A 184 0.99 -1.88 -20.42
C ARG A 184 0.36 -1.63 -21.80
N ILE A 185 1.15 -1.51 -22.86
CA ILE A 185 0.59 -1.26 -24.20
C ILE A 185 -0.08 -2.52 -24.78
N VAL A 186 0.54 -3.70 -24.60
CA VAL A 186 0.10 -4.94 -25.25
C VAL A 186 -0.98 -5.66 -24.43
N TYR A 187 -0.95 -5.55 -23.11
CA TYR A 187 -1.84 -6.23 -22.19
C TYR A 187 -2.51 -5.24 -21.21
N PRO A 188 -3.35 -4.31 -21.70
CA PRO A 188 -3.97 -3.28 -20.88
C PRO A 188 -4.98 -3.83 -19.84
N ASP A 189 -5.33 -5.12 -19.94
CA ASP A 189 -6.20 -5.83 -19.01
C ASP A 189 -5.50 -6.22 -17.69
N ILE A 190 -4.17 -6.10 -17.61
CA ILE A 190 -3.41 -6.34 -16.38
C ILE A 190 -3.61 -5.16 -15.41
N PHE A 191 -3.91 -5.47 -14.15
CA PHE A 191 -3.88 -4.48 -13.08
C PHE A 191 -2.43 -4.02 -12.85
N TYR A 192 -2.13 -2.74 -13.07
CA TYR A 192 -0.75 -2.23 -13.08
C TYR A 192 -0.62 -0.86 -12.43
N ILE A 193 0.10 -0.77 -11.31
CA ILE A 193 0.47 0.48 -10.65
C ILE A 193 1.89 0.86 -11.07
N CYS A 194 2.08 2.09 -11.58
CA CYS A 194 3.40 2.62 -11.90
C CYS A 194 3.41 4.14 -11.99
N SER A 195 4.45 4.76 -11.42
CA SER A 195 4.72 6.19 -11.59
C SER A 195 5.18 6.48 -13.02
N ILE A 196 4.35 7.20 -13.78
CA ILE A 196 4.60 7.55 -15.18
C ILE A 196 5.23 8.94 -15.25
N HIS A 197 6.47 9.01 -15.71
CA HIS A 197 7.18 10.26 -15.93
C HIS A 197 8.17 10.11 -17.09
N GLY A 198 8.81 11.21 -17.51
CA GLY A 198 9.91 11.14 -18.47
C GLY A 198 11.01 10.21 -17.96
N TRP A 199 11.70 9.50 -18.86
CA TRP A 199 12.74 8.54 -18.46
C TRP A 199 13.79 9.17 -17.53
N CYS A 200 14.13 8.47 -16.44
CA CYS A 200 15.00 8.95 -15.35
C CYS A 200 14.55 10.22 -14.61
N GLN A 201 13.33 10.75 -14.83
CA GLN A 201 12.75 11.82 -14.01
C GLN A 201 12.12 11.26 -12.72
N TYR A 202 12.86 10.40 -12.02
CA TYR A 202 12.41 9.76 -10.77
C TYR A 202 11.96 10.74 -9.67
N PRO A 203 12.52 11.97 -9.54
CA PRO A 203 11.99 12.95 -8.61
C PRO A 203 10.54 13.38 -8.86
N CYS A 204 9.91 12.96 -9.97
CA CYS A 204 8.48 13.14 -10.20
C CYS A 204 7.61 12.00 -9.65
N ALA A 205 8.21 10.90 -9.18
CA ALA A 205 7.49 9.67 -8.82
C ALA A 205 7.04 9.65 -7.36
N THR A 206 5.87 9.08 -7.10
CA THR A 206 5.28 9.01 -5.74
C THR A 206 6.21 8.37 -4.72
N TRP A 207 6.96 7.33 -5.11
CA TRP A 207 7.85 6.60 -4.20
C TRP A 207 8.99 7.45 -3.63
N PHE A 208 9.36 8.58 -4.27
CA PHE A 208 10.26 9.58 -3.68
C PHE A 208 9.71 10.13 -2.36
N GLY A 209 8.40 10.08 -2.15
CA GLY A 209 7.73 10.43 -0.91
C GLY A 209 8.14 9.55 0.28
N LEU A 210 8.79 8.40 0.11
CA LEU A 210 9.25 7.60 1.25
C LEU A 210 10.41 8.27 2.01
N SER A 211 11.50 8.62 1.33
CA SER A 211 12.70 9.16 1.98
C SER A 211 13.31 10.37 1.27
N GLY A 212 12.74 10.79 0.14
CA GLY A 212 13.26 11.88 -0.67
C GLY A 212 13.11 13.24 0.00
N PRO A 213 13.94 14.23 -0.41
CA PRO A 213 13.83 15.63 0.02
C PRO A 213 12.67 16.33 -0.70
N THR A 214 11.47 15.78 -0.56
CA THR A 214 10.23 16.26 -1.17
C THR A 214 9.51 17.20 -0.22
N ASP A 215 8.80 18.20 -0.76
CA ASP A 215 7.96 19.13 0.00
C ASP A 215 8.68 19.74 1.23
N PRO A 216 9.70 20.59 1.05
CA PRO A 216 10.50 21.12 2.16
C PRO A 216 9.64 21.77 3.24
N GLY A 217 9.83 21.35 4.51
CA GLY A 217 9.00 21.78 5.64
C GLY A 217 7.77 20.91 5.89
N GLY A 218 7.41 20.04 4.94
CA GLY A 218 6.33 19.07 5.05
C GLY A 218 6.64 17.91 6.01
N PRO A 219 7.47 16.93 5.59
CA PRO A 219 7.78 15.74 6.39
C PRO A 219 8.92 15.94 7.40
N ASP A 220 8.95 15.08 8.43
CA ASP A 220 10.11 14.92 9.33
C ASP A 220 11.22 14.10 8.65
N PRO A 221 12.43 14.63 8.42
CA PRO A 221 13.53 13.87 7.83
C PRO A 221 14.37 13.11 8.86
N SER A 222 14.18 13.33 10.17
CA SER A 222 15.10 12.85 11.21
C SER A 222 15.22 11.33 11.28
N GLN A 223 14.15 10.60 10.91
CA GLN A 223 14.08 9.14 10.92
C GLN A 223 14.68 8.47 9.67
N PHE A 224 15.29 9.24 8.77
CA PHE A 224 15.95 8.72 7.55
C PHE A 224 17.44 9.05 7.51
N THR A 225 18.02 9.49 8.64
CA THR A 225 19.45 9.78 8.76
C THR A 225 20.27 8.50 8.93
N ARG A 226 21.57 8.56 8.60
CA ARG A 226 22.49 7.41 8.81
C ARG A 226 22.57 7.03 10.28
N GLU A 227 22.57 8.04 11.15
CA GLU A 227 22.63 7.87 12.60
C GLU A 227 21.39 7.13 13.11
N TRP A 228 20.20 7.58 12.70
CA TRP A 228 18.94 6.93 13.07
C TRP A 228 18.86 5.49 12.55
N LEU A 229 19.21 5.26 11.28
CA LEU A 229 19.23 3.92 10.70
C LEU A 229 20.22 3.00 11.44
N ARG A 230 21.41 3.51 11.80
CA ARG A 230 22.39 2.72 12.55
C ARG A 230 21.88 2.32 13.94
N GLU A 231 21.21 3.24 14.62
CA GLU A 231 20.72 3.04 15.98
C GLU A 231 19.49 2.12 16.03
N HIS A 232 18.58 2.25 15.06
CA HIS A 232 17.27 1.60 15.13
C HIS A 232 17.10 0.43 14.16
N ILE A 233 17.83 0.41 13.04
CA ILE A 233 17.61 -0.54 11.94
C ILE A 233 18.80 -1.49 11.74
N GLN A 234 20.04 -0.99 11.74
CA GLN A 234 21.23 -1.79 11.45
C GLN A 234 21.72 -2.58 12.69
N ILE A 235 20.80 -3.21 13.40
CA ILE A 235 21.00 -3.91 14.67
C ILE A 235 20.65 -5.40 14.55
N GLY A 236 21.28 -6.23 15.38
CA GLY A 236 21.04 -7.68 15.37
C GLY A 236 21.60 -8.41 14.13
N ALA A 237 21.18 -9.66 13.92
CA ALA A 237 21.64 -10.48 12.80
C ALA A 237 21.09 -9.99 11.46
N LEU A 238 19.78 -9.73 11.40
CA LEU A 238 19.11 -9.26 10.19
C LEU A 238 19.52 -7.83 9.82
N GLY A 239 19.61 -6.91 10.80
CA GLY A 239 19.99 -5.51 10.54
C GLY A 239 21.41 -5.34 10.01
N LYS A 240 22.33 -6.29 10.27
CA LYS A 240 23.67 -6.30 9.62
C LYS A 240 23.61 -6.49 8.11
N LYS A 241 22.50 -7.01 7.58
CA LYS A 241 22.23 -7.15 6.15
C LYS A 241 21.54 -5.92 5.56
N TYR A 242 21.24 -4.90 6.37
CA TYR A 242 20.72 -3.62 5.92
C TYR A 242 21.89 -2.66 5.62
N PRO A 243 22.30 -2.48 4.35
CA PRO A 243 23.46 -1.67 4.02
C PRO A 243 23.19 -0.17 4.21
N ASP A 244 24.26 0.62 4.23
CA ASP A 244 24.17 2.07 4.12
C ASP A 244 23.59 2.48 2.76
N PHE A 245 22.66 3.44 2.77
CA PHE A 245 22.09 3.97 1.53
C PHE A 245 23.15 4.76 0.73
N LYS A 246 23.01 4.72 -0.60
CA LYS A 246 23.85 5.47 -1.55
C LYS A 246 23.13 6.70 -2.12
N PHE A 247 21.84 6.58 -2.39
CA PHE A 247 20.98 7.65 -2.92
C PHE A 247 19.81 7.90 -1.98
N LEU A 248 18.68 7.25 -2.20
CA LEU A 248 17.53 7.23 -1.30
C LEU A 248 17.55 5.98 -0.41
N VAL A 249 16.75 6.02 0.65
CA VAL A 249 16.54 4.88 1.53
C VAL A 249 15.35 4.11 0.97
N GLU A 250 15.56 2.83 0.67
CA GLU A 250 14.47 1.89 0.36
C GLU A 250 13.54 2.33 -0.80
N GLY A 251 14.08 2.68 -1.97
CA GLY A 251 13.29 3.15 -3.12
C GLY A 251 12.12 2.24 -3.51
N ASP A 252 12.29 0.92 -3.32
CA ASP A 252 11.32 -0.09 -3.74
C ASP A 252 10.28 -0.49 -2.69
N THR A 253 10.55 -0.15 -1.44
CA THR A 253 9.70 -0.49 -0.29
C THR A 253 8.25 -0.05 -0.42
N PRO A 254 7.89 1.08 -1.07
CA PRO A 254 6.50 1.46 -1.29
C PRO A 254 5.64 0.34 -1.93
N THR A 255 6.23 -0.52 -2.76
CA THR A 255 5.49 -1.65 -3.40
C THR A 255 4.83 -2.59 -2.40
N PHE A 256 5.48 -2.91 -1.27
CA PHE A 256 4.90 -3.77 -0.25
C PHE A 256 4.31 -2.98 0.92
N LEU A 257 4.74 -1.74 1.19
CA LEU A 257 4.02 -0.85 2.12
C LEU A 257 2.58 -0.62 1.67
N TYR A 258 2.34 -0.67 0.36
CA TYR A 258 1.00 -0.63 -0.23
C TYR A 258 0.10 -1.79 0.22
N LEU A 259 0.69 -2.96 0.50
CA LEU A 259 0.00 -4.19 0.83
C LEU A 259 -0.04 -4.49 2.34
N ILE A 260 0.69 -3.72 3.16
CA ILE A 260 0.67 -3.89 4.62
C ILE A 260 -0.76 -3.72 5.14
N GLN A 261 -1.18 -4.67 5.96
CA GLN A 261 -2.55 -4.79 6.44
C GLN A 261 -2.71 -4.07 7.78
N ASN A 262 -2.48 -2.76 7.76
CA ASN A 262 -2.60 -1.88 8.93
C ASN A 262 -3.98 -1.22 9.09
N GLY A 263 -4.94 -1.54 8.21
CA GLY A 263 -6.29 -0.99 8.20
C GLY A 263 -6.48 0.33 7.44
N LEU A 264 -5.43 0.86 6.81
CA LEU A 264 -5.47 2.09 6.02
C LEU A 264 -5.88 1.86 4.56
N GLY A 265 -5.21 0.92 3.89
CA GLY A 265 -5.34 0.68 2.45
C GLY A 265 -6.30 -0.44 2.09
N SER A 266 -6.55 -0.60 0.78
CA SER A 266 -7.19 -1.78 0.21
C SER A 266 -6.46 -2.16 -1.09
N PRO A 267 -5.88 -3.37 -1.22
CA PRO A 267 -5.05 -3.75 -2.36
C PRO A 267 -5.76 -3.63 -3.72
N GLU A 268 -7.05 -3.94 -3.81
CA GLU A 268 -7.79 -3.85 -5.08
C GLU A 268 -8.31 -2.42 -5.37
N HIS A 269 -8.05 -1.44 -4.49
CA HIS A 269 -8.51 -0.05 -4.62
C HIS A 269 -7.33 0.95 -4.51
N PRO A 270 -6.47 1.08 -5.55
CA PRO A 270 -5.32 2.00 -5.53
C PRO A 270 -5.66 3.46 -5.21
N HIS A 271 -6.88 3.88 -5.54
CA HIS A 271 -7.38 5.23 -5.30
C HIS A 271 -7.72 5.50 -3.83
N TRP A 272 -7.70 4.51 -2.94
CA TRP A 272 -7.96 4.72 -1.50
C TRP A 272 -6.73 5.24 -0.75
N GLY A 273 -5.53 5.01 -1.26
CA GLY A 273 -4.30 5.37 -0.58
C GLY A 273 -3.92 4.40 0.54
N SER A 274 -2.61 4.27 0.76
CA SER A 274 -1.97 3.36 1.72
C SER A 274 -0.61 3.94 2.13
N TRP A 275 0.17 3.21 2.93
CA TRP A 275 1.57 3.59 3.18
C TRP A 275 2.45 3.56 1.92
N GLY A 276 2.07 2.79 0.89
CA GLY A 276 2.74 2.78 -0.40
C GLY A 276 2.25 3.83 -1.40
N GLY A 277 1.40 4.76 -0.96
CA GLY A 277 0.90 5.84 -1.80
C GLY A 277 -0.52 5.63 -2.30
N ARG A 278 -0.97 6.53 -3.17
CA ARG A 278 -2.30 6.54 -3.78
C ARG A 278 -2.21 6.74 -5.28
N TYR A 279 -3.03 6.01 -6.01
CA TYR A 279 -2.97 5.96 -7.47
C TYR A 279 -4.36 6.03 -8.09
N THR A 280 -4.48 6.70 -9.23
CA THR A 280 -5.74 6.81 -10.01
C THR A 280 -5.53 6.29 -11.42
N TYR A 281 -6.61 6.04 -12.14
CA TYR A 281 -6.54 5.54 -13.52
C TYR A 281 -5.71 6.47 -14.40
N SER A 282 -4.74 5.91 -15.14
CA SER A 282 -3.94 6.68 -16.09
C SER A 282 -4.67 6.94 -17.41
N ASP A 283 -5.74 6.18 -17.68
CA ASP A 283 -6.55 6.27 -18.90
C ASP A 283 -8.00 6.69 -18.56
N PRO A 284 -8.51 7.79 -19.13
CA PRO A 284 -9.86 8.29 -18.86
C PRO A 284 -10.97 7.34 -19.34
N SER A 285 -10.68 6.45 -20.29
CA SER A 285 -11.68 5.50 -20.77
C SER A 285 -11.92 4.34 -19.79
N MET A 286 -10.96 4.10 -18.87
CA MET A 286 -10.97 3.03 -17.85
C MET A 286 -11.01 1.56 -18.34
N PRO A 287 -10.87 1.15 -19.63
CA PRO A 287 -10.71 -0.26 -19.96
C PRO A 287 -9.32 -0.75 -19.57
N GLY A 288 -8.31 0.13 -19.58
CA GLY A 288 -6.98 -0.16 -19.08
C GLY A 288 -6.97 -0.17 -17.55
N ARG A 289 -6.50 -1.25 -16.94
CA ARG A 289 -6.39 -1.37 -15.48
C ARG A 289 -5.07 -0.78 -14.96
N HIS A 290 -4.63 0.32 -15.55
CA HIS A 290 -3.38 0.99 -15.19
C HIS A 290 -3.62 2.20 -14.30
N PHE A 291 -2.78 2.33 -13.29
CA PHE A 291 -2.86 3.36 -12.28
C PHE A 291 -1.54 4.14 -12.24
N ALA A 292 -1.67 5.47 -12.23
CA ALA A 292 -0.59 6.42 -12.08
C ALA A 292 -0.79 7.26 -10.82
N ASP A 293 0.25 7.99 -10.46
CA ASP A 293 0.33 8.81 -9.26
C ASP A 293 -0.90 9.72 -9.06
N ALA A 294 -1.49 9.68 -7.87
CA ALA A 294 -2.49 10.64 -7.42
C ALA A 294 -1.85 11.73 -6.54
N VAL A 295 -2.60 12.78 -6.22
CA VAL A 295 -2.11 13.93 -5.43
C VAL A 295 -2.95 14.11 -4.18
N ASP A 296 -2.30 14.17 -3.03
CA ASP A 296 -2.94 14.47 -1.73
C ASP A 296 -2.56 15.86 -1.24
N THR A 297 -3.36 16.39 -0.31
CA THR A 297 -3.09 17.65 0.38
C THR A 297 -3.10 17.46 1.89
N VAL A 298 -2.00 17.83 2.56
CA VAL A 298 -1.93 17.84 4.04
C VAL A 298 -1.21 19.07 4.55
N VAL A 299 -1.37 19.37 5.84
CA VAL A 299 -0.59 20.41 6.52
C VAL A 299 0.72 19.79 7.02
N GLY A 300 1.85 20.39 6.64
CA GLY A 300 3.19 19.98 7.02
C GLY A 300 3.61 20.40 8.43
N LEU A 301 4.81 20.01 8.84
CA LEU A 301 5.41 20.45 10.12
C LEU A 301 5.65 21.95 10.18
N ASP A 302 5.85 22.59 9.02
CA ASP A 302 5.94 24.04 8.85
C ASP A 302 4.59 24.77 8.98
N GLY A 303 3.49 24.04 9.18
CA GLY A 303 2.13 24.58 9.25
C GLY A 303 1.55 25.01 7.90
N GLN A 304 2.23 24.75 6.79
CA GLN A 304 1.77 25.07 5.44
C GLN A 304 1.04 23.90 4.80
N LYS A 305 0.14 24.19 3.87
CA LYS A 305 -0.47 23.16 3.03
C LYS A 305 0.50 22.73 1.94
N HIS A 306 0.72 21.43 1.82
CA HIS A 306 1.50 20.79 0.77
C HIS A 306 0.58 19.92 -0.07
N SER A 307 0.61 20.10 -1.39
CA SER A 307 -0.22 19.36 -2.35
C SER A 307 0.68 18.73 -3.42
N SER A 308 0.96 17.43 -3.29
CA SER A 308 1.83 16.70 -4.20
C SER A 308 1.50 15.20 -4.23
N ASN A 309 2.07 14.46 -5.16
CA ASN A 309 2.01 13.00 -5.17
C ASN A 309 2.87 12.37 -4.06
N PHE A 310 3.93 13.06 -3.61
CA PHE A 310 4.76 12.62 -2.49
C PHE A 310 3.98 12.59 -1.17
N VAL A 311 3.03 13.52 -0.99
CA VAL A 311 2.14 13.58 0.19
C VAL A 311 1.45 12.25 0.43
N THR A 312 1.11 11.51 -0.64
CA THR A 312 0.42 10.23 -0.54
C THR A 312 1.22 9.17 0.23
N ILE A 313 2.55 9.35 0.36
CA ILE A 313 3.43 8.53 1.20
C ILE A 313 3.93 9.32 2.41
N TRP A 314 4.51 10.51 2.22
CA TRP A 314 5.32 11.11 3.28
C TRP A 314 4.51 11.47 4.52
N ARG A 315 3.21 11.71 4.37
CA ARG A 315 2.28 11.95 5.48
C ARG A 315 2.25 10.79 6.49
N TRP A 316 2.71 9.60 6.09
CA TRP A 316 2.77 8.39 6.91
C TRP A 316 4.17 8.04 7.43
N ARG A 317 5.23 8.81 7.06
CA ARG A 317 6.64 8.48 7.34
C ARG A 317 6.91 8.10 8.79
N ARG A 318 6.30 8.82 9.73
CA ARG A 318 6.48 8.57 11.16
C ARG A 318 5.96 7.20 11.58
N ALA A 319 4.74 6.87 11.17
CA ALA A 319 4.14 5.56 11.47
C ALA A 319 4.92 4.43 10.79
N ILE A 320 5.28 4.64 9.51
CA ILE A 320 6.13 3.75 8.72
C ILE A 320 7.46 3.45 9.45
N GLN A 321 8.19 4.47 9.90
CA GLN A 321 9.50 4.28 10.54
C GLN A 321 9.41 3.75 11.97
N ASN A 322 8.41 4.15 12.74
CA ASN A 322 8.21 3.61 14.08
C ASN A 322 7.91 2.11 14.03
N ASP A 323 7.06 1.68 13.09
CA ASP A 323 6.72 0.26 12.92
C ASP A 323 7.94 -0.57 12.49
N PHE A 324 8.78 -0.03 11.60
CA PHE A 324 10.03 -0.69 11.23
C PHE A 324 11.01 -0.81 12.41
N ALA A 325 11.22 0.26 13.16
CA ALA A 325 12.08 0.23 14.34
C ALA A 325 11.57 -0.74 15.41
N ALA A 326 10.26 -0.80 15.67
CA ALA A 326 9.69 -1.77 16.61
C ALA A 326 9.90 -3.22 16.14
N ARG A 327 9.64 -3.52 14.87
CA ARG A 327 9.86 -4.86 14.31
C ARG A 327 11.34 -5.26 14.29
N MET A 328 12.26 -4.30 14.14
CA MET A 328 13.68 -4.57 14.34
C MET A 328 14.00 -4.93 15.79
N GLN A 329 13.34 -4.30 16.79
CA GLN A 329 13.49 -4.73 18.20
C GLN A 329 12.96 -6.15 18.43
N TRP A 330 11.86 -6.54 17.78
CA TRP A 330 11.33 -7.91 17.85
C TRP A 330 12.34 -8.95 17.35
N THR A 331 13.31 -8.58 16.50
CA THR A 331 14.36 -9.52 16.07
C THR A 331 15.37 -9.85 17.18
N LEU A 332 15.44 -9.04 18.24
CA LEU A 332 16.50 -9.11 19.26
C LEU A 332 16.12 -9.93 20.49
N THR A 333 14.84 -10.22 20.68
CA THR A 333 14.31 -10.84 21.89
C THR A 333 13.03 -11.60 21.57
N ASP A 334 12.71 -12.65 22.33
CA ASP A 334 11.43 -13.36 22.31
C ASP A 334 10.46 -12.87 23.41
N LYS A 335 10.92 -11.92 24.24
CA LYS A 335 10.17 -11.39 25.38
C LYS A 335 9.23 -10.28 24.97
N THR A 336 7.95 -10.60 24.89
CA THR A 336 6.89 -9.66 24.51
C THR A 336 6.72 -8.50 25.47
N ASP A 337 7.11 -8.60 26.74
CA ASP A 337 6.97 -7.51 27.72
C ASP A 337 8.10 -6.47 27.69
N THR A 338 9.05 -6.58 26.75
CA THR A 338 10.22 -5.70 26.64
C THR A 338 10.22 -4.79 25.42
N VAL A 339 9.25 -4.96 24.52
CA VAL A 339 9.14 -4.24 23.25
C VAL A 339 7.67 -3.94 22.96
N ASN A 340 7.42 -2.91 22.15
CA ASN A 340 6.06 -2.43 21.86
C ASN A 340 5.39 -3.21 20.71
N HIS A 341 4.05 -3.28 20.72
CA HIS A 341 3.20 -3.86 19.68
C HIS A 341 2.02 -2.94 19.35
N ALA A 342 1.57 -2.98 18.10
CA ALA A 342 0.58 -2.03 17.63
C ALA A 342 -0.82 -2.26 18.27
N PRO A 343 -1.58 -1.19 18.54
CA PRO A 343 -2.96 -1.28 19.00
C PRO A 343 -3.86 -2.11 18.08
N VAL A 344 -4.90 -2.73 18.65
CA VAL A 344 -5.97 -3.41 17.91
C VAL A 344 -7.21 -2.54 17.88
N VAL A 345 -7.70 -2.25 16.67
CA VAL A 345 -8.70 -1.19 16.44
C VAL A 345 -10.03 -1.77 16.00
N PHE A 346 -11.09 -1.37 16.70
CA PHE A 346 -12.48 -1.70 16.39
C PHE A 346 -13.26 -0.41 16.14
N VAL A 347 -14.24 -0.44 15.23
CA VAL A 347 -15.26 0.60 15.08
C VAL A 347 -16.60 -0.09 14.94
N ASN A 348 -17.55 0.21 15.83
CA ASN A 348 -18.86 -0.44 15.90
C ASN A 348 -18.71 -1.98 15.95
N ASP A 349 -19.25 -2.68 14.94
CA ASP A 349 -19.25 -4.12 14.80
C ASP A 349 -18.11 -4.65 13.90
N SER A 350 -17.13 -3.80 13.55
CA SER A 350 -15.99 -4.25 12.77
C SER A 350 -15.18 -5.32 13.50
N THR A 351 -14.44 -6.13 12.75
CA THR A 351 -13.36 -6.96 13.28
C THR A 351 -12.22 -6.08 13.81
N GLY A 352 -11.34 -6.66 14.62
CA GLY A 352 -10.04 -6.07 14.98
C GLY A 352 -8.98 -6.22 13.89
N GLY A 353 -9.35 -6.82 12.75
CA GLY A 353 -8.49 -7.04 11.59
C GLY A 353 -8.34 -5.80 10.71
N PRO A 354 -7.64 -5.92 9.58
CA PRO A 354 -7.36 -4.81 8.67
C PRO A 354 -8.55 -4.39 7.79
N GLU A 355 -9.66 -5.12 7.82
CA GLU A 355 -10.75 -4.90 6.88
C GLU A 355 -11.44 -3.54 7.14
N PRO A 356 -11.81 -2.81 6.05
CA PRO A 356 -12.57 -1.58 6.19
C PRO A 356 -13.98 -1.87 6.70
N LEU A 357 -14.55 -0.94 7.47
CA LEU A 357 -15.97 -0.96 7.80
C LEU A 357 -16.75 -0.28 6.67
N VAL A 358 -17.58 -1.03 5.94
CA VAL A 358 -18.44 -0.49 4.86
C VAL A 358 -19.86 -0.30 5.39
N LEU A 359 -20.40 0.91 5.24
CA LEU A 359 -21.74 1.29 5.68
C LEU A 359 -22.54 1.85 4.49
N HIS A 360 -23.83 1.52 4.45
CA HIS A 360 -24.81 2.12 3.53
C HIS A 360 -25.76 2.99 4.34
N ILE A 361 -25.76 4.29 4.08
CA ILE A 361 -26.46 5.27 4.90
C ILE A 361 -27.25 6.23 4.00
N GLU A 362 -28.51 6.51 4.35
CA GLU A 362 -29.33 7.44 3.57
C GLU A 362 -28.80 8.88 3.73
N ALA A 363 -28.78 9.62 2.64
CA ALA A 363 -28.36 11.01 2.61
C ALA A 363 -29.15 11.85 3.64
N GLY A 364 -28.44 12.70 4.38
CA GLY A 364 -28.98 13.50 5.48
C GLY A 364 -29.10 12.77 6.83
N GLU A 365 -28.79 11.47 6.92
CA GLU A 365 -28.81 10.76 8.20
C GLU A 365 -27.57 11.02 9.06
N LYS A 366 -27.70 10.70 10.35
CA LYS A 366 -26.61 10.75 11.32
C LYS A 366 -26.01 9.38 11.53
N ILE A 367 -24.71 9.33 11.73
CA ILE A 367 -23.97 8.10 11.99
C ILE A 367 -23.20 8.25 13.30
N LEU A 368 -23.29 7.23 14.15
CA LEU A 368 -22.43 7.06 15.32
C LEU A 368 -21.32 6.07 14.99
N LEU A 369 -20.07 6.48 15.19
CA LEU A 369 -18.91 5.60 15.12
C LEU A 369 -18.28 5.50 16.51
N ASP A 370 -18.19 4.27 17.03
CA ASP A 370 -17.72 3.95 18.37
C ASP A 370 -16.50 3.01 18.30
N ALA A 371 -15.34 3.53 18.64
CA ALA A 371 -14.07 2.84 18.70
C ALA A 371 -13.63 2.46 20.11
N SER A 372 -14.52 2.57 21.11
CA SER A 372 -14.19 2.37 22.54
C SER A 372 -13.76 0.93 22.88
N ARG A 373 -13.99 -0.03 21.98
CA ARG A 373 -13.54 -1.42 22.10
C ARG A 373 -12.08 -1.63 21.70
N SER A 374 -11.45 -0.63 21.10
CA SER A 374 -10.03 -0.67 20.74
C SER A 374 -9.16 -0.77 21.99
N TYR A 375 -8.05 -1.48 21.87
CA TYR A 375 -7.14 -1.72 23.00
C TYR A 375 -5.69 -1.81 22.52
N ASP A 376 -4.77 -1.66 23.47
CA ASP A 376 -3.36 -1.94 23.28
C ASP A 376 -3.00 -3.30 23.90
N PRO A 377 -2.32 -4.20 23.17
CA PRO A 377 -1.99 -5.52 23.70
C PRO A 377 -0.97 -5.50 24.84
N ASP A 378 -0.14 -4.45 24.93
CA ASP A 378 0.86 -4.26 25.99
C ASP A 378 0.29 -3.55 27.22
N GLY A 379 -0.90 -2.95 27.07
CA GLY A 379 -1.61 -2.22 28.11
C GLY A 379 -1.28 -0.72 28.11
N ASP A 380 -0.68 -0.23 27.03
CA ASP A 380 -0.37 1.18 26.84
C ASP A 380 -1.63 2.03 26.62
N ALA A 381 -1.50 3.33 26.87
CA ALA A 381 -2.59 4.27 26.64
C ALA A 381 -2.73 4.56 25.14
N ILE A 382 -3.96 4.48 24.62
CA ILE A 382 -4.26 4.76 23.21
C ILE A 382 -4.98 6.10 23.02
N SER A 383 -4.67 6.74 21.89
CA SER A 383 -5.27 7.99 21.43
C SER A 383 -6.00 7.78 20.11
N PHE A 384 -7.06 8.58 19.87
CA PHE A 384 -7.94 8.43 18.72
C PHE A 384 -7.96 9.73 17.90
N HIS A 385 -7.60 9.64 16.62
CA HIS A 385 -7.66 10.75 15.68
C HIS A 385 -8.48 10.37 14.44
N TRP A 386 -9.54 11.11 14.20
CA TRP A 386 -10.42 10.91 13.04
C TRP A 386 -10.21 12.02 12.02
N PHE A 387 -10.16 11.66 10.74
CA PHE A 387 -10.21 12.61 9.65
C PHE A 387 -11.02 12.07 8.47
N GLN A 388 -11.61 12.98 7.70
CA GLN A 388 -12.20 12.66 6.40
C GLN A 388 -11.10 12.64 5.35
N TYR A 389 -10.95 11.53 4.63
CA TYR A 389 -10.00 11.42 3.54
C TYR A 389 -10.67 11.88 2.24
N ARG A 390 -10.71 13.19 2.00
CA ARG A 390 -11.55 13.79 0.94
C ARG A 390 -11.09 13.43 -0.47
N GLU A 391 -9.79 13.32 -0.68
CA GLU A 391 -9.18 13.10 -2.00
C GLU A 391 -9.55 11.74 -2.62
N VAL A 392 -10.06 10.80 -1.82
CA VAL A 392 -10.50 9.48 -2.31
C VAL A 392 -11.97 9.46 -2.75
N THR A 393 -12.77 10.45 -2.35
CA THR A 393 -14.21 10.52 -2.65
C THR A 393 -14.47 11.00 -4.09
N GLY A 394 -13.47 11.57 -4.78
CA GLY A 394 -13.57 12.07 -6.15
C GLY A 394 -12.53 11.47 -7.10
N VAL A 395 -12.90 11.31 -8.37
CA VAL A 395 -12.02 10.72 -9.42
C VAL A 395 -11.07 11.76 -10.04
N SER A 396 -11.28 13.06 -9.78
CA SER A 396 -10.51 14.17 -10.34
C SER A 396 -10.14 15.18 -9.26
N GLY A 397 -8.95 15.77 -9.36
CA GLY A 397 -8.44 16.76 -8.38
C GLY A 397 -9.29 18.02 -8.25
N LEU A 398 -10.06 18.39 -9.28
CA LEU A 398 -11.04 19.48 -9.18
C LEU A 398 -12.23 19.11 -8.27
N LEU A 399 -12.58 17.83 -8.18
CA LEU A 399 -13.73 17.36 -7.40
C LEU A 399 -13.47 17.41 -5.90
N THR A 400 -12.22 17.38 -5.43
CA THR A 400 -11.93 17.38 -3.98
C THR A 400 -12.54 18.60 -3.29
N GLU A 401 -12.42 19.80 -3.88
CA GLU A 401 -13.02 21.03 -3.33
C GLU A 401 -14.55 20.99 -3.32
N MET A 402 -15.12 20.11 -4.15
CA MET A 402 -16.55 19.94 -4.32
C MET A 402 -17.11 18.88 -3.37
N ILE A 403 -16.24 18.05 -2.79
CA ILE A 403 -16.58 17.12 -1.72
C ILE A 403 -16.84 17.94 -0.44
N PRO A 404 -18.04 17.88 0.15
CA PRO A 404 -18.33 18.62 1.38
C PRO A 404 -17.40 18.19 2.52
N ASN A 405 -16.97 19.17 3.32
CA ASN A 405 -16.35 18.89 4.62
C ASN A 405 -17.45 18.38 5.54
N ILE A 406 -17.31 17.15 6.02
CA ILE A 406 -18.24 16.56 6.98
C ILE A 406 -17.65 16.79 8.38
N ASP A 407 -18.37 17.55 9.20
CA ASP A 407 -17.94 17.82 10.57
C ASP A 407 -17.90 16.54 11.40
N ILE A 408 -16.75 16.31 12.04
CA ILE A 408 -16.53 15.19 12.96
C ILE A 408 -16.81 15.68 14.39
N LYS A 409 -18.01 15.38 14.90
CA LYS A 409 -18.41 15.80 16.24
C LYS A 409 -17.98 14.78 17.29
N HIS A 410 -17.00 15.13 18.10
CA HIS A 410 -16.56 14.31 19.22
C HIS A 410 -17.64 14.23 20.31
N LEU A 411 -18.02 13.01 20.69
CA LEU A 411 -18.95 12.76 21.78
C LEU A 411 -18.21 12.55 23.10
N LYS A 412 -18.91 12.74 24.22
CA LYS A 412 -18.35 12.48 25.54
C LYS A 412 -18.16 10.96 25.71
N SER A 413 -16.93 10.58 26.04
CA SER A 413 -16.50 9.19 26.28
C SER A 413 -15.36 9.19 27.30
N GLU A 414 -15.03 8.01 27.84
CA GLU A 414 -13.90 7.86 28.78
C GLU A 414 -12.57 8.22 28.10
N ASN A 415 -12.36 7.72 26.87
CA ASN A 415 -11.24 8.08 26.02
C ASN A 415 -11.69 9.12 24.99
N PRO A 416 -11.18 10.37 25.01
CA PRO A 416 -11.55 11.39 24.04
C PRO A 416 -11.34 10.94 22.60
N GLY A 417 -12.32 11.17 21.73
CA GLY A 417 -12.25 10.78 20.31
C GLY A 417 -12.58 9.32 20.00
N SER A 418 -12.78 8.46 21.00
CA SER A 418 -13.26 7.09 20.78
C SER A 418 -14.70 7.04 20.25
N LYS A 419 -15.52 8.08 20.47
CA LYS A 419 -16.89 8.17 19.90
C LYS A 419 -17.07 9.46 19.11
N ILE A 420 -17.55 9.35 17.89
CA ILE A 420 -17.87 10.49 17.02
C ILE A 420 -19.26 10.35 16.40
N GLU A 421 -19.91 11.49 16.16
CA GLU A 421 -21.14 11.62 15.38
C GLU A 421 -20.81 12.33 14.06
N LEU A 422 -21.28 11.78 12.95
CA LEU A 422 -21.21 12.38 11.61
C LEU A 422 -22.61 12.75 11.15
N GLN A 423 -22.75 13.92 10.53
CA GLN A 423 -23.96 14.31 9.82
C GLN A 423 -23.71 14.15 8.33
N MET A 424 -24.37 13.19 7.68
CA MET A 424 -24.20 13.00 6.25
C MET A 424 -24.81 14.17 5.47
N PRO A 425 -24.23 14.56 4.32
CA PRO A 425 -24.77 15.60 3.48
C PRO A 425 -26.19 15.25 3.00
N PRO A 426 -27.05 16.24 2.75
CA PRO A 426 -28.40 16.00 2.24
C PRO A 426 -28.38 15.48 0.80
N PRO A 427 -29.50 14.94 0.28
CA PRO A 427 -29.57 14.35 -1.06
C PRO A 427 -29.10 15.28 -2.19
N GLU A 428 -29.38 16.58 -2.12
CA GLU A 428 -28.96 17.58 -3.10
C GLU A 428 -27.43 17.77 -3.20
N ASP A 429 -26.67 17.32 -2.20
CA ASP A 429 -25.21 17.46 -2.16
C ASP A 429 -24.46 16.18 -2.50
N CYS A 430 -25.06 15.03 -2.23
CA CYS A 430 -24.39 13.73 -2.33
C CYS A 430 -25.16 12.67 -3.12
N GLY A 431 -26.45 12.91 -3.41
CA GLY A 431 -27.37 11.97 -4.04
C GLY A 431 -27.87 12.41 -5.41
N ILE A 432 -27.12 13.27 -6.11
CA ILE A 432 -27.42 13.75 -7.47
C ILE A 432 -26.22 13.56 -8.40
N GLU A 433 -26.48 13.39 -9.69
CA GLU A 433 -25.46 13.42 -10.73
C GLU A 433 -24.98 14.86 -10.92
N PHE A 434 -23.66 15.00 -11.01
CA PHE A 434 -22.98 16.28 -10.86
C PHE A 434 -23.36 17.34 -11.89
N LEU A 435 -23.52 16.97 -13.17
CA LEU A 435 -23.79 17.91 -14.26
C LEU A 435 -25.29 18.10 -14.46
N SER A 436 -26.00 17.00 -14.71
CA SER A 436 -27.43 16.97 -14.97
C SER A 436 -28.24 17.40 -13.77
N GLY A 437 -27.76 17.14 -12.55
CA GLY A 437 -28.52 17.40 -11.33
C GLY A 437 -29.65 16.40 -11.09
N GLU A 438 -29.69 15.31 -11.85
CA GLU A 438 -30.67 14.24 -11.68
C GLU A 438 -30.39 13.45 -10.40
N PRO A 439 -31.41 13.10 -9.60
CA PRO A 439 -31.21 12.28 -8.42
C PRO A 439 -30.72 10.88 -8.79
N MET A 440 -29.82 10.36 -7.97
CA MET A 440 -29.23 9.02 -8.11
C MET A 440 -29.55 8.17 -6.89
N GLU A 441 -29.96 6.92 -7.08
CA GLU A 441 -30.21 6.01 -5.94
C GLU A 441 -28.94 5.76 -5.12
N LYS A 442 -27.80 5.65 -5.80
CA LYS A 442 -26.47 5.49 -5.22
C LYS A 442 -25.73 6.83 -5.30
N GLY A 443 -25.51 7.45 -4.15
CA GLY A 443 -24.82 8.73 -4.04
C GLY A 443 -23.29 8.60 -4.00
N GLN A 444 -22.65 9.65 -3.50
CA GLN A 444 -21.20 9.71 -3.27
C GLN A 444 -20.76 8.75 -2.15
N GLU A 445 -19.56 8.21 -2.30
CA GLU A 445 -18.89 7.37 -1.29
C GLU A 445 -17.88 8.22 -0.51
N TYR A 446 -18.05 8.32 0.81
CA TYR A 446 -17.16 9.08 1.69
C TYR A 446 -16.27 8.17 2.50
N HIS A 447 -15.01 8.58 2.67
CA HIS A 447 -14.05 7.83 3.50
C HIS A 447 -13.64 8.61 4.73
N PHE A 448 -13.67 7.92 5.86
CA PHE A 448 -13.13 8.38 7.12
C PHE A 448 -12.07 7.39 7.57
N VAL A 449 -11.00 7.92 8.16
CA VAL A 449 -9.92 7.10 8.71
C VAL A 449 -9.81 7.43 10.19
N LEU A 450 -9.89 6.39 11.02
CA LEU A 450 -9.45 6.44 12.39
C LEU A 450 -7.98 6.05 12.44
N GLU A 451 -7.16 6.92 13.00
CA GLU A 451 -5.80 6.63 13.44
C GLU A 451 -5.82 6.38 14.95
N VAL A 452 -5.37 5.19 15.37
CA VAL A 452 -5.17 4.86 16.78
C VAL A 452 -3.69 4.69 17.06
N ARG A 453 -3.21 5.40 18.05
CA ARG A 453 -1.79 5.43 18.41
C ARG A 453 -1.61 5.17 19.90
N ASP A 454 -0.70 4.26 20.23
CA ASP A 454 -0.28 3.99 21.61
C ASP A 454 0.64 5.10 22.17
N ASN A 455 1.14 4.91 23.39
CA ASN A 455 2.24 5.69 23.96
C ASN A 455 3.50 4.87 24.26
N GLY A 456 3.63 3.70 23.62
CA GLY A 456 4.78 2.82 23.72
C GLY A 456 6.01 3.39 23.00
N THR A 457 7.13 2.65 23.01
CA THR A 457 8.40 3.10 22.44
C THR A 457 9.01 2.07 21.47
N PRO A 458 9.18 2.41 20.17
CA PRO A 458 8.59 3.58 19.52
C PRO A 458 7.07 3.44 19.49
N SER A 459 6.37 4.57 19.41
CA SER A 459 4.92 4.56 19.43
C SER A 459 4.34 4.08 18.10
N LEU A 460 3.43 3.12 18.14
CA LEU A 460 2.87 2.44 16.97
C LEU A 460 1.47 2.92 16.64
N THR A 461 1.11 2.77 15.37
CA THR A 461 -0.13 3.27 14.80
C THR A 461 -0.86 2.17 14.03
N THR A 462 -2.12 1.96 14.36
CA THR A 462 -3.06 1.13 13.59
C THR A 462 -4.20 2.00 13.09
N TYR A 463 -4.73 1.69 11.91
CA TYR A 463 -5.81 2.43 11.29
C TYR A 463 -7.10 1.59 11.22
N LYS A 464 -8.23 2.28 11.09
CA LYS A 464 -9.48 1.68 10.61
C LYS A 464 -10.13 2.64 9.62
N ARG A 465 -10.24 2.20 8.36
CA ARG A 465 -11.02 2.91 7.35
C ARG A 465 -12.50 2.58 7.49
N VAL A 466 -13.33 3.63 7.48
CA VAL A 466 -14.79 3.54 7.39
C VAL A 466 -15.21 4.13 6.04
N VAL A 467 -15.87 3.32 5.23
CA VAL A 467 -16.38 3.67 3.90
C VAL A 467 -17.88 3.82 4.00
N ILE A 468 -18.40 5.00 3.73
CA ILE A 468 -19.82 5.30 3.80
C ILE A 468 -20.33 5.55 2.39
N GLN A 469 -21.02 4.56 1.84
CA GLN A 469 -21.77 4.72 0.61
C GLN A 469 -23.11 5.38 0.92
N THR A 470 -23.29 6.63 0.46
CA THR A 470 -24.59 7.29 0.61
C THR A 470 -25.65 6.68 -0.31
N THR A 471 -26.88 6.59 0.17
CA THR A 471 -28.06 6.22 -0.62
C THR A 471 -29.04 7.38 -0.69
N ASN A 472 -29.86 7.40 -1.74
CA ASN A 472 -30.98 8.32 -1.89
C ASN A 472 -32.15 7.53 -2.47
N LEU A 473 -32.68 6.62 -1.66
CA LEU A 473 -33.67 5.62 -2.07
C LEU A 473 -35.00 6.23 -2.56
N LYS A 474 -35.24 7.50 -2.20
CA LYS A 474 -36.44 8.26 -2.60
C LYS A 474 -36.18 9.24 -3.75
N LEU A 475 -34.98 9.23 -4.35
CA LEU A 475 -34.59 10.09 -5.47
C LEU A 475 -34.90 11.58 -5.22
N ARG A 476 -34.48 12.09 -4.06
CA ARG A 476 -34.68 13.47 -3.62
C ARG A 476 -33.50 14.37 -4.03
N GLY A 477 -33.69 15.69 -3.93
CA GLY A 477 -32.60 16.67 -4.09
C GLY A 477 -32.26 17.05 -5.53
N GLY A 478 -33.00 16.54 -6.52
CA GLY A 478 -32.79 16.89 -7.92
C GLY A 478 -32.98 18.39 -8.19
N ARG A 479 -32.19 18.94 -9.13
CA ARG A 479 -32.26 20.34 -9.54
C ARG A 479 -32.70 20.46 -11.00
N SER A 480 -33.40 21.54 -11.33
CA SER A 480 -33.86 21.83 -12.70
C SER A 480 -32.78 22.45 -13.60
N THR A 481 -31.68 22.93 -13.01
CA THR A 481 -30.59 23.61 -13.74
C THR A 481 -29.46 22.63 -14.01
N VAL A 482 -29.12 22.45 -15.29
CA VAL A 482 -27.95 21.69 -15.72
C VAL A 482 -26.72 22.61 -15.65
N ALA A 483 -25.67 22.17 -14.95
CA ALA A 483 -24.38 22.84 -15.01
C ALA A 483 -23.63 22.33 -16.25
N GLN A 484 -23.23 23.23 -17.14
CA GLN A 484 -22.44 22.89 -18.32
C GLN A 484 -20.94 22.82 -17.99
N THR A 485 -20.52 23.42 -16.87
CA THR A 485 -19.13 23.40 -16.41
C THR A 485 -19.02 23.19 -14.90
N SER A 486 -17.85 22.74 -14.44
CA SER A 486 -17.54 22.65 -12.99
C SER A 486 -17.54 24.02 -12.30
N ALA A 487 -17.18 25.09 -13.01
CA ALA A 487 -17.23 26.45 -12.49
C ALA A 487 -18.67 26.94 -12.28
N GLU A 488 -19.57 26.67 -13.24
CA GLU A 488 -21.00 26.96 -13.08
C GLU A 488 -21.59 26.20 -11.89
N TRP A 489 -21.21 24.94 -11.72
CA TRP A 489 -21.65 24.18 -10.56
C TRP A 489 -21.18 24.80 -9.23
N LEU A 490 -19.91 25.23 -9.14
CA LEU A 490 -19.38 25.86 -7.92
C LEU A 490 -20.19 27.11 -7.54
N LEU A 491 -20.69 27.85 -8.52
CA LEU A 491 -21.55 29.02 -8.30
C LEU A 491 -22.98 28.64 -7.86
N LEU A 492 -23.48 27.47 -8.24
CA LEU A 492 -24.81 26.99 -7.82
C LEU A 492 -24.87 26.57 -6.33
N ARG A 493 -23.72 26.44 -5.66
CA ARG A 493 -23.61 26.12 -4.23
C ARG A 493 -23.47 27.34 -3.32
N ILE A 494 -23.26 28.52 -3.88
CA ILE A 494 -23.20 29.82 -3.19
C ILE A 494 -24.62 30.40 -3.17
#